data_AF-A0A7S2HM07-F1
#
_entry.id   AF-A0A7S2HM07-F1
#
_cell.length_a   1.000
_cell.length_b   1.000
_cell.length_c   1.000
_cell.angle_alpha   90.00
_cell.angle_beta   90.00
_cell.angle_gamma   90.00
#
_symmetry.space_group_name_H-M   'P 1'
#
loop_
_entity.id
_entity.type
_entity.pdbx_description
1 polymer ?
#
loop_
_entity_poly.entity_id
_entity_poly.type
_entity_poly.pdbx_seq_one_letter_code
_entity_poly.pdbx_strand_id
1 'polypeptide(L)'
;SRWLVRDVMPTVDFEDLNWETREYHAGAAYGQSKLANYLHALAASQKYSSDKLISASVHPGWVYSPLDVHALGNMFGTGFIGRNVGWLVKQLLYWKGDIISPVDGAQTTLHCLLADDIQSGRFYSQMGVYKDEASKPGGWPMDLPNPTATPEAAEKLWEA
;
A
#
# COMPACT_ATOMS: atom_id res chain seq x y z
N SER A 1 18.92 -0.53 10.58
CA SER A 1 18.46 0.21 9.37
C SER A 1 17.46 -0.58 8.50
N ARG A 2 16.74 -1.58 9.05
CA ARG A 2 16.06 -2.66 8.29
C ARG A 2 14.61 -2.38 7.86
N TRP A 3 14.06 -1.18 8.07
CA TRP A 3 12.61 -0.92 7.95
C TRP A 3 12.22 0.44 7.39
N LEU A 4 13.18 1.32 7.10
CA LEU A 4 12.89 2.50 6.29
C LEU A 4 12.78 2.04 4.84
N VAL A 5 11.60 1.53 4.46
CA VAL A 5 11.19 1.26 3.07
C VAL A 5 11.04 2.57 2.28
N ARG A 6 11.75 3.62 2.68
CA ARG A 6 11.80 4.88 1.94
C ARG A 6 12.51 4.70 0.62
N ASP A 7 13.38 3.70 0.46
CA ASP A 7 14.23 3.60 -0.74
C ASP A 7 13.97 2.43 -1.69
N VAL A 8 13.37 1.32 -1.26
CA VAL A 8 13.13 0.18 -2.15
C VAL A 8 11.69 0.23 -2.67
N MET A 9 11.57 0.51 -3.97
CA MET A 9 10.31 0.35 -4.69
C MET A 9 9.91 -1.13 -4.66
N PRO A 10 8.69 -1.47 -4.22
CA PRO A 10 8.25 -2.86 -4.21
C PRO A 10 8.33 -3.47 -5.61
N THR A 11 8.79 -4.71 -5.70
CA THR A 11 8.82 -5.53 -6.92
C THR A 11 8.22 -6.90 -6.61
N VAL A 12 7.80 -7.61 -7.65
CA VAL A 12 7.40 -9.02 -7.55
C VAL A 12 8.51 -9.89 -8.10
N ASP A 13 8.99 -10.81 -7.28
CA ASP A 13 9.86 -11.89 -7.74
C ASP A 13 8.97 -13.05 -8.20
N PHE A 14 8.80 -13.17 -9.52
CA PHE A 14 7.94 -14.19 -10.11
C PHE A 14 8.55 -15.60 -10.09
N GLU A 15 9.86 -15.72 -9.89
CA GLU A 15 10.53 -17.03 -9.82
C GLU A 15 10.52 -17.57 -8.38
N ASP A 16 10.33 -16.68 -7.38
CA ASP A 16 10.23 -17.03 -5.97
C ASP A 16 9.28 -16.08 -5.19
N LEU A 17 7.98 -16.25 -5.45
CA LEU A 17 6.91 -15.48 -4.79
C LEU A 17 6.91 -15.67 -3.26
N ASN A 18 7.29 -16.87 -2.80
CA ASN A 18 7.14 -17.30 -1.41
C ASN A 18 8.42 -17.18 -0.56
N TRP A 19 9.51 -16.63 -1.12
CA TRP A 19 10.80 -16.47 -0.44
C TRP A 19 11.42 -17.80 0.01
N GLU A 20 11.29 -18.86 -0.80
CA GLU A 20 11.79 -20.20 -0.49
C GLU A 20 13.30 -20.34 -0.72
N THR A 21 13.84 -19.58 -1.68
CA THR A 21 15.23 -19.70 -2.15
C THR A 21 16.11 -18.50 -1.81
N ARG A 22 15.56 -17.49 -1.12
CA ARG A 22 16.24 -16.23 -0.75
C ARG A 22 15.99 -15.85 0.70
N GLU A 23 16.90 -15.08 1.29
CA GLU A 23 16.77 -14.64 2.69
C GLU A 23 15.49 -13.80 2.88
N TYR A 24 14.63 -14.22 3.81
CA TYR A 24 13.37 -13.54 4.09
C TYR A 24 13.57 -12.12 4.63
N HIS A 25 12.95 -11.14 3.97
CA HIS A 25 12.93 -9.75 4.42
C HIS A 25 11.48 -9.25 4.56
N ALA A 26 10.97 -9.24 5.79
CA ALA A 26 9.56 -8.95 6.09
C ALA A 26 9.02 -7.64 5.48
N GLY A 27 9.80 -6.55 5.46
CA GLY A 27 9.37 -5.29 4.84
C GLY A 27 9.23 -5.37 3.32
N ALA A 28 10.10 -6.17 2.68
CA ALA A 28 10.08 -6.37 1.23
C ALA A 28 8.98 -7.37 0.85
N ALA A 29 8.81 -8.45 1.63
CA ALA A 29 7.69 -9.38 1.48
C ALA A 29 6.34 -8.67 1.63
N TYR A 30 6.21 -7.78 2.62
CA TYR A 30 5.02 -6.95 2.78
C TYR A 30 4.80 -6.04 1.56
N GLY A 31 5.83 -5.32 1.11
CA GLY A 31 5.74 -4.49 -0.10
C GLY A 31 5.33 -5.28 -1.34
N GLN A 32 5.94 -6.45 -1.56
CA GLN A 32 5.60 -7.38 -2.64
C GLN A 32 4.13 -7.81 -2.56
N SER A 33 3.62 -8.17 -1.38
CA SER A 33 2.21 -8.55 -1.22
C SER A 33 1.24 -7.42 -1.55
N LYS A 34 1.59 -6.16 -1.20
CA LYS A 34 0.75 -4.99 -1.51
C LYS A 34 0.78 -4.63 -2.99
N LEU A 35 1.93 -4.78 -3.65
CA LEU A 35 2.03 -4.66 -5.10
C LEU A 35 1.23 -5.77 -5.80
N ALA A 36 1.30 -7.01 -5.32
CA ALA A 36 0.56 -8.15 -5.85
C ALA A 36 -0.97 -7.91 -5.78
N ASN A 37 -1.49 -7.31 -4.72
CA ASN A 37 -2.91 -6.93 -4.65
C ASN A 37 -3.31 -5.95 -5.76
N TYR A 38 -2.48 -4.95 -6.06
CA TYR A 38 -2.74 -4.03 -7.17
C TYR A 38 -2.71 -4.75 -8.52
N LEU A 39 -1.67 -5.55 -8.76
CA LEU A 39 -1.53 -6.32 -9.99
C LEU A 39 -2.69 -7.30 -10.20
N HIS A 40 -3.17 -7.94 -9.14
CA HIS A 40 -4.34 -8.80 -9.18
C HIS A 40 -5.61 -8.03 -9.60
N ALA A 41 -5.83 -6.84 -9.02
CA ALA A 41 -6.96 -5.99 -9.39
C ALA A 41 -6.87 -5.54 -10.86
N LEU A 42 -5.67 -5.20 -11.33
CA LEU A 42 -5.40 -4.83 -12.72
C LEU A 42 -5.67 -6.00 -13.68
N ALA A 43 -5.17 -7.20 -13.39
CA ALA A 43 -5.41 -8.40 -14.19
C ALA A 43 -6.90 -8.77 -14.23
N ALA A 44 -7.61 -8.68 -13.10
CA ALA A 44 -9.05 -8.90 -13.06
C ALA A 44 -9.80 -7.91 -13.97
N SER A 45 -9.41 -6.63 -13.99
CA SER A 45 -10.02 -5.62 -14.86
C SER A 45 -9.80 -5.87 -16.36
N GLN A 46 -8.73 -6.59 -16.73
CA GLN A 46 -8.44 -6.96 -18.11
C GLN A 46 -9.22 -8.21 -18.54
N LYS A 47 -9.49 -9.12 -17.60
CA LYS A 47 -10.20 -10.39 -17.86
C LYS A 47 -11.71 -10.24 -17.86
N TYR A 48 -12.24 -9.30 -17.08
CA TYR A 48 -13.67 -9.08 -16.94
C TYR A 48 -14.02 -7.67 -17.38
N SER A 49 -15.03 -7.57 -18.24
CA SER A 49 -15.59 -6.30 -18.66
C SER A 49 -16.27 -5.59 -17.48
N SER A 50 -16.29 -4.26 -17.50
CA SER A 50 -16.78 -3.43 -16.38
C SER A 50 -18.28 -3.60 -16.10
N ASP A 51 -19.06 -4.08 -17.06
CA ASP A 51 -20.47 -4.46 -16.87
C ASP A 51 -20.65 -5.71 -16.00
N LYS A 52 -19.60 -6.54 -15.88
CA LYS A 52 -19.59 -7.76 -15.04
C LYS A 52 -18.82 -7.57 -13.74
N LEU A 53 -17.69 -6.86 -13.80
CA LEU A 53 -16.82 -6.63 -12.65
C LEU A 53 -16.09 -5.30 -12.80
N ILE A 54 -16.30 -4.42 -11.83
CA ILE A 54 -15.40 -3.30 -11.57
C ILE A 54 -14.38 -3.77 -10.54
N SER A 55 -13.11 -3.79 -10.92
CA SER A 55 -12.01 -4.18 -10.06
C SER A 55 -11.12 -2.96 -9.80
N ALA A 56 -10.96 -2.54 -8.55
CA ALA A 56 -10.17 -1.37 -8.19
C ALA A 56 -9.22 -1.72 -7.03
N SER A 57 -8.06 -1.07 -7.01
CA SER A 57 -7.12 -1.16 -5.89
C SER A 57 -7.20 0.08 -5.02
N VAL A 58 -7.23 -0.10 -3.71
CA VAL A 58 -7.43 0.98 -2.74
C VAL A 58 -6.25 1.10 -1.78
N HIS A 59 -5.85 2.34 -1.53
CA HIS A 59 -4.88 2.70 -0.51
C HIS A 59 -5.55 3.66 0.48
N PRO A 60 -5.74 3.25 1.74
CA PRO A 60 -6.44 4.08 2.73
C PRO A 60 -5.56 5.21 3.28
N GLY A 61 -4.30 5.31 2.86
CA GLY A 61 -3.30 6.15 3.52
C GLY A 61 -2.73 5.49 4.77
N TRP A 62 -1.96 6.26 5.54
CA TRP A 62 -1.40 5.76 6.79
C TRP A 62 -2.42 5.91 7.90
N VAL A 63 -3.19 4.86 8.16
CA VAL A 63 -4.25 4.88 9.18
C VAL A 63 -3.66 4.66 10.57
N TYR A 64 -4.07 5.49 11.53
CA TYR A 64 -3.69 5.35 12.94
C TYR A 64 -4.19 4.00 13.48
N SER A 65 -3.31 3.00 13.53
CA SER A 65 -3.71 1.62 13.85
C SER A 65 -2.66 0.89 14.70
N PRO A 66 -2.98 -0.28 15.27
CA PRO A 66 -2.00 -1.10 15.99
C PRO A 66 -0.87 -1.63 15.09
N LEU A 67 -1.02 -1.65 13.76
CA LEU A 67 0.02 -2.13 12.83
C LEU A 67 1.32 -1.33 12.96
N ASP A 68 1.21 -0.04 13.26
CA ASP A 68 2.34 0.87 13.42
C ASP A 68 3.18 0.53 14.65
N VAL A 69 2.61 -0.16 15.65
CA VAL A 69 3.30 -0.48 16.90
C VAL A 69 4.49 -1.41 16.65
N HIS A 70 4.37 -2.33 15.69
CA HIS A 70 5.48 -3.20 15.31
C HIS A 70 6.55 -2.46 14.52
N ALA A 71 6.15 -1.59 13.59
CA ALA A 71 7.09 -0.76 12.82
C ALA A 71 7.87 0.21 13.72
N LEU A 72 7.16 0.91 14.62
CA LEU A 72 7.75 1.85 15.59
C LEU A 72 8.56 1.12 16.66
N GLY A 73 8.09 -0.04 17.12
CA GLY A 73 8.83 -0.89 18.07
C GLY A 73 10.16 -1.41 17.50
N ASN A 74 10.22 -1.70 16.20
CA ASN A 74 11.48 -2.05 15.52
C ASN A 74 12.41 -0.85 15.30
N MET A 75 11.86 0.36 15.17
CA MET A 75 12.64 1.58 14.95
C MET A 75 13.20 2.17 16.25
N PHE A 76 12.38 2.21 17.30
CA PHE A 76 12.70 2.89 18.56
C PHE A 76 12.91 1.91 19.73
N GLY A 77 12.68 0.61 19.53
CA GLY A 77 12.79 -0.43 20.54
C GLY A 77 11.47 -0.72 21.26
N THR A 78 11.32 -1.95 21.76
CA THR A 78 10.13 -2.44 22.47
C THR A 78 10.17 -2.22 23.99
N GLY A 79 11.30 -1.72 24.51
CA GLY A 79 11.45 -1.30 25.91
C GLY A 79 10.60 -0.09 26.28
N PHE A 80 10.52 0.25 27.56
CA PHE A 80 9.68 1.37 28.05
C PHE A 80 10.03 2.70 27.35
N ILE A 81 11.31 3.06 27.28
CA ILE A 81 11.76 4.30 26.62
C ILE A 81 11.39 4.30 25.13
N GLY A 82 11.67 3.20 24.43
CA GLY A 82 11.36 3.04 23.01
C GLY A 82 9.87 3.15 22.69
N ARG A 83 9.01 2.57 23.54
CA ARG A 83 7.56 2.70 23.42
C ARG A 83 7.08 4.14 23.60
N ASN A 84 7.62 4.88 24.57
CA ASN A 84 7.26 6.28 24.79
C ASN A 84 7.70 7.17 23.61
N VAL A 85 8.92 6.96 23.09
CA VAL A 85 9.42 7.67 21.91
C VAL A 85 8.56 7.35 20.68
N GLY A 86 8.30 6.06 20.42
CA GLY A 86 7.45 5.63 19.31
C GLY A 86 6.03 6.21 19.40
N TRP A 87 5.45 6.25 20.59
CA TRP A 87 4.14 6.89 20.82
C TRP A 87 4.17 8.39 20.51
N LEU A 88 5.19 9.12 20.99
CA LEU A 88 5.33 10.55 20.72
C LEU A 88 5.48 10.83 19.22
N VAL A 89 6.32 10.04 18.52
CA VAL A 89 6.48 10.14 17.07
C VAL A 89 5.15 9.89 16.36
N LYS A 90 4.38 8.88 16.80
CA LYS A 90 3.05 8.61 16.25
C LYS A 90 2.09 9.79 16.44
N GLN A 91 2.10 10.44 17.61
CA GLN A 91 1.29 11.63 17.86
C GLN A 91 1.69 12.80 16.96
N LEU A 92 3.00 13.02 16.78
CA LEU A 92 3.49 14.09 15.91
C LEU A 92 3.10 13.86 14.45
N LEU A 93 3.20 12.62 13.95
CA LEU A 93 2.77 12.27 12.59
C LEU A 93 1.26 12.42 12.40
N TYR A 94 0.47 12.06 13.42
CA TYR A 94 -0.98 12.27 13.41
C TYR A 94 -1.33 13.75 13.39
N TRP A 95 -0.70 14.57 14.23
CA TRP A 95 -0.95 16.01 14.28
C TRP A 95 -0.53 16.73 12.98
N LYS A 96 0.55 16.27 12.35
CA LYS A 96 0.99 16.76 11.04
C LYS A 96 0.09 16.32 9.88
N GLY A 97 -0.80 15.37 10.11
CA GLY A 97 -1.70 14.80 9.10
C GLY A 97 -1.05 13.71 8.24
N ASP A 98 0.16 13.26 8.55
CA ASP A 98 0.80 12.14 7.84
C ASP A 98 0.15 10.80 8.19
N ILE A 99 -0.43 10.69 9.39
CA ILE A 99 -1.30 9.58 9.83
C ILE A 99 -2.73 10.12 9.98
N ILE A 100 -3.71 9.39 9.47
CA ILE A 100 -5.12 9.78 9.48
C ILE A 100 -5.98 8.91 10.38
N SER A 101 -7.21 9.34 10.64
CA SER A 101 -8.15 8.56 11.45
C SER A 101 -8.64 7.31 10.69
N PRO A 102 -9.13 6.27 11.40
CA PRO A 102 -9.79 5.14 10.75
C PRO A 102 -10.98 5.53 9.87
N VAL A 103 -11.69 6.61 10.22
CA VAL A 103 -12.83 7.11 9.44
C VAL A 103 -12.36 7.72 8.12
N ASP A 104 -11.27 8.48 8.15
CA ASP A 104 -10.68 9.05 6.93
C ASP A 104 -10.09 7.95 6.03
N GLY A 105 -9.45 6.95 6.64
CA GLY A 105 -8.90 5.80 5.91
C GLY A 105 -9.97 4.94 5.24
N ALA A 106 -11.19 4.89 5.79
CA ALA A 106 -12.30 4.18 5.18
C ALA A 106 -12.86 4.88 3.93
N GLN A 107 -12.60 6.19 3.75
CA GLN A 107 -13.23 6.97 2.68
C GLN A 107 -12.89 6.45 1.28
N THR A 108 -11.63 6.06 1.02
CA THR A 108 -11.25 5.49 -0.29
C THR A 108 -12.04 4.22 -0.61
N THR A 109 -12.19 3.32 0.37
CA THR A 109 -12.96 2.09 0.19
C THR A 109 -14.44 2.39 -0.01
N LEU A 110 -15.01 3.31 0.78
CA LEU A 110 -16.41 3.73 0.62
C LEU A 110 -16.65 4.39 -0.74
N HIS A 111 -15.75 5.25 -1.20
CA HIS A 111 -15.82 5.87 -2.52
C HIS A 111 -15.83 4.80 -3.63
N CYS A 112 -14.89 3.85 -3.60
CA CYS A 112 -14.85 2.76 -4.58
C CYS A 112 -16.07 1.81 -4.55
N LEU A 113 -16.83 1.78 -3.46
CA LEU A 113 -18.03 0.96 -3.33
C LEU A 113 -19.33 1.70 -3.70
N LEU A 114 -19.35 3.02 -3.57
CA LEU A 114 -20.58 3.82 -3.60
C LEU A 114 -20.64 4.81 -4.77
N ALA A 115 -19.52 5.18 -5.37
CA ALA A 115 -19.51 6.11 -6.50
C ALA A 115 -19.89 5.40 -7.80
N ASP A 116 -20.61 6.11 -8.67
CA ASP A 116 -21.09 5.57 -9.95
C ASP A 116 -20.01 5.61 -11.07
N ASP A 117 -18.90 6.34 -10.85
CA ASP A 117 -17.88 6.65 -11.84
C ASP A 117 -16.54 5.93 -11.59
N ILE A 118 -16.58 4.78 -10.92
CA ILE A 118 -15.38 3.97 -10.65
C ILE A 118 -14.84 3.36 -11.95
N GLN A 119 -13.57 3.60 -12.17
CA GLN A 119 -12.82 3.10 -13.31
C GLN A 119 -12.15 1.77 -12.94
N SER A 120 -12.54 0.70 -13.64
CA SER A 120 -11.92 -0.62 -13.46
C SER A 120 -10.42 -0.58 -13.80
N GLY A 121 -9.62 -1.31 -13.04
CA GLY A 121 -8.15 -1.40 -13.17
C GLY A 121 -7.39 -0.22 -12.55
N ARG A 122 -8.07 0.77 -11.97
CA ARG A 122 -7.41 1.97 -11.43
C ARG A 122 -7.05 1.84 -9.95
N PHE A 123 -6.08 2.66 -9.55
CA PHE A 123 -5.63 2.80 -8.18
C PHE A 123 -6.28 4.05 -7.56
N TYR A 124 -6.80 3.90 -6.35
CA TYR A 124 -7.44 4.95 -5.58
C TYR A 124 -6.70 5.12 -4.27
N SER A 125 -6.23 6.33 -3.97
CA SER A 125 -5.45 6.60 -2.75
C SER A 125 -5.99 7.82 -2.02
N GLN A 126 -6.21 7.68 -0.69
CA GLN A 126 -6.63 8.80 0.15
C GLN A 126 -5.55 9.87 0.21
N MET A 127 -4.34 9.43 0.55
CA MET A 127 -3.09 10.17 0.66
C MET A 127 -1.99 9.15 0.97
N GLY A 128 -0.72 9.54 0.87
CA GLY A 128 0.34 8.59 1.19
C GLY A 128 1.72 9.21 1.39
N VAL A 129 2.58 8.45 2.04
CA VAL A 129 4.02 8.76 2.14
C VAL A 129 4.70 8.25 0.87
N TYR A 130 4.44 8.91 -0.25
CA TYR A 130 5.11 8.62 -1.51
C TYR A 130 6.46 9.35 -1.61
N LYS A 131 7.36 8.82 -2.45
CA LYS A 131 8.65 9.46 -2.73
C LYS A 131 8.47 10.80 -3.45
N ASP A 132 7.55 10.83 -4.41
CA ASP A 132 7.19 12.01 -5.17
C ASP A 132 6.20 12.88 -4.37
N GLU A 133 6.46 14.19 -4.31
CA GLU A 133 5.61 15.15 -3.57
C GLU A 133 4.24 15.32 -4.22
N ALA A 134 4.15 15.28 -5.56
CA ALA A 134 2.89 15.45 -6.28
C ALA A 134 1.92 14.28 -6.02
N SER A 135 2.45 13.13 -5.66
CA SER A 135 1.70 11.92 -5.32
C SER A 135 1.12 11.92 -3.90
N LYS A 136 1.69 12.70 -2.97
CA LYS A 136 1.32 12.66 -1.54
C LYS A 136 -0.15 12.96 -1.23
N PRO A 137 -0.81 13.91 -1.92
CA PRO A 137 -2.24 14.15 -1.72
C PRO A 137 -3.14 12.96 -2.09
N GLY A 138 -2.61 11.94 -2.77
CA GLY A 138 -3.42 10.83 -3.28
C GLY A 138 -4.22 11.23 -4.52
N GLY A 139 -5.27 10.46 -4.81
CA GLY A 139 -6.17 10.72 -5.92
C GLY A 139 -7.15 9.58 -6.16
N TRP A 140 -8.35 9.97 -6.61
CA TRP A 140 -9.46 9.07 -6.93
C TRP A 140 -9.93 9.31 -8.37
N PRO A 141 -9.35 8.64 -9.38
CA PRO A 141 -8.20 7.74 -9.31
C PRO A 141 -6.84 8.48 -9.30
N MET A 142 -5.77 7.73 -9.08
CA MET A 142 -4.37 8.15 -9.15
C MET A 142 -3.56 7.13 -9.97
N ASP A 143 -2.52 7.58 -10.67
CA ASP A 143 -1.54 6.64 -11.23
C ASP A 143 -0.67 6.06 -10.11
N LEU A 144 -0.56 4.73 -10.06
CA LEU A 144 0.29 4.10 -9.06
C LEU A 144 1.76 4.51 -9.34
N PRO A 145 2.47 5.11 -8.36
CA PRO A 145 3.85 5.56 -8.55
C PRO A 145 4.83 4.38 -8.43
N ASN A 146 4.62 3.34 -9.22
CA ASN A 146 5.45 2.15 -9.32
C ASN A 146 5.57 1.69 -10.79
N PRO A 147 6.66 2.02 -11.51
CA PRO A 147 6.87 1.60 -12.91
C PRO A 147 6.93 0.08 -13.11
N THR A 148 7.11 -0.73 -12.07
CA THR A 148 7.10 -2.20 -12.20
C THR A 148 5.67 -2.77 -12.26
N ALA A 149 4.66 -1.96 -11.99
CA ALA A 149 3.27 -2.36 -11.95
C ALA A 149 2.61 -2.30 -13.34
N THR A 150 3.10 -3.12 -14.27
CA THR A 150 2.67 -3.10 -15.67
C THR A 150 1.55 -4.11 -15.96
N PRO A 151 0.83 -3.97 -17.09
CA PRO A 151 -0.10 -4.99 -17.59
C PRO A 151 0.53 -6.39 -17.70
N GLU A 152 1.77 -6.48 -18.19
CA GLU A 152 2.48 -7.75 -18.35
C GLU A 152 2.82 -8.38 -17.00
N ALA A 153 3.20 -7.57 -16.00
CA ALA A 153 3.41 -8.04 -14.64
C ALA A 153 2.11 -8.53 -14.00
N ALA A 154 0.98 -7.88 -14.32
CA ALA A 154 -0.34 -8.28 -13.84
C ALA A 154 -0.76 -9.63 -14.43
N GLU A 155 -0.56 -9.80 -15.74
CA GLU A 155 -0.80 -11.08 -16.42
C GLU A 155 0.10 -12.19 -15.86
N LYS A 156 1.42 -11.95 -15.75
CA LYS A 156 2.35 -12.93 -15.18
C LYS A 156 1.98 -13.32 -13.74
N LEU A 157 1.52 -12.38 -12.92
CA LEU A 157 1.08 -12.68 -11.55
C LEU A 157 -0.18 -13.54 -11.52
N TRP A 158 -1.09 -13.32 -12.45
CA TRP A 158 -2.35 -14.07 -12.51
C TRP A 158 -2.12 -15.55 -12.87
N GLU A 159 -1.10 -15.84 -13.66
CA GLU A 159 -0.77 -17.18 -14.13
C GLU A 159 0.14 -17.97 -13.18
N ALA A 160 0.74 -17.29 -12.20
CA ALA A 160 1.71 -17.85 -11.26
C ALA A 160 1.10 -18.72 -10.15
#